data_AF-A0A8J7EU64-F1
#
_entry.id   AF-A0A8J7EU64-F1
#
_cell.length_a   1.000
_cell.length_b   1.000
_cell.length_c   1.000
_cell.angle_alpha   90.00
_cell.angle_beta   90.00
_cell.angle_gamma   90.00
#
_symmetry.space_group_name_H-M   'P 1'
#
loop_
_entity.id
_entity.type
_entity.pdbx_description
1 polymer ?
#
loop_
_entity_poly.entity_id
_entity_poly.type
_entity_poly.pdbx_seq_one_letter_code
_entity_poly.pdbx_strand_id
1 'polypeptide(L)'
;MALLQLKQRYPHYEQFADEDSKIVFESFEVYTGVGDRVGAVQDVLMDEQAGCIRYLIVDAGKCILIPMGVVRFDYDSHRIYVDGLKQQQIDTLPEYKNQSAISQDYEEMVRKVFRPMVIRRGSQPGNTLFDRNTYQYEQDSALYTLAGPDKQRLEQCEQQLTSHRGQ
;
A
#
# COMPACT_ATOMS: atom_id res chain seq x y z
N MET A 1 -13.59 5.97 6.02
CA MET A 1 -13.46 5.99 4.54
C MET A 1 -13.54 4.57 4.03
N ALA A 2 -14.00 4.36 2.79
CA ALA A 2 -14.08 3.03 2.19
C ALA A 2 -12.84 2.76 1.33
N LEU A 3 -12.23 1.59 1.53
CA LEU A 3 -11.14 1.10 0.69
C LEU A 3 -11.70 0.14 -0.35
N LEU A 4 -11.33 0.35 -1.60
CA LEU A 4 -11.73 -0.49 -2.72
C LEU A 4 -10.51 -1.09 -3.39
N GLN A 5 -10.66 -2.31 -3.90
CA GLN A 5 -9.67 -2.91 -4.78
C GLN A 5 -9.60 -2.15 -6.09
N LEU A 6 -8.38 -1.83 -6.53
CA LEU A 6 -8.16 -1.07 -7.75
C LEU A 6 -8.78 -1.79 -8.94
N LYS A 7 -8.56 -3.10 -9.09
CA LYS A 7 -9.09 -3.87 -10.23
C LYS A 7 -10.61 -4.02 -10.20
N GLN A 8 -11.24 -3.95 -9.02
CA GLN A 8 -12.71 -3.94 -8.95
C GLN A 8 -13.30 -2.65 -9.51
N ARG A 9 -12.62 -1.51 -9.32
CA ARG A 9 -13.09 -0.21 -9.79
C ARG A 9 -12.59 0.16 -11.19
N TYR A 10 -11.37 -0.24 -11.52
CA TYR A 10 -10.63 0.05 -12.75
C TYR A 10 -9.98 -1.24 -13.27
N PRO A 11 -10.76 -2.19 -13.83
CA PRO A 11 -10.23 -3.47 -14.31
C PRO A 11 -9.18 -3.34 -15.42
N HIS A 12 -9.17 -2.21 -16.14
CA HIS A 12 -8.22 -1.89 -17.20
C HIS A 12 -7.34 -0.68 -16.85
N TYR A 13 -6.96 -0.51 -15.58
CA TYR A 13 -6.18 0.65 -15.15
C TYR A 13 -4.84 0.81 -15.89
N GLU A 14 -4.27 -0.30 -16.34
CA GLU A 14 -3.03 -0.36 -17.12
C GLU A 14 -3.11 0.36 -18.48
N GLN A 15 -4.32 0.68 -18.95
CA GLN A 15 -4.57 1.43 -20.19
C GLN A 15 -4.59 2.95 -19.96
N PHE A 16 -4.85 3.39 -18.72
CA PHE A 16 -4.90 4.80 -18.38
C PHE A 16 -3.52 5.38 -18.07
N ALA A 17 -2.53 4.51 -17.86
CA ALA A 17 -1.19 4.93 -17.52
C ALA A 17 -0.34 5.20 -18.77
N ASP A 18 0.27 6.39 -18.82
CA ASP A 18 1.31 6.74 -19.79
C ASP A 18 2.44 5.70 -19.75
N GLU A 19 3.02 5.36 -20.90
CA GLU A 19 4.07 4.33 -20.99
C GLU A 19 5.25 4.59 -20.02
N ASP A 20 5.59 5.86 -19.78
CA ASP A 20 6.68 6.27 -18.88
C ASP A 20 6.31 6.17 -17.39
N SER A 21 5.02 6.29 -17.04
CA SER A 21 4.52 6.28 -15.66
C SER A 21 3.65 5.06 -15.34
N LYS A 22 3.63 4.07 -16.24
CA LYS A 22 2.84 2.85 -16.08
C LYS A 22 3.38 1.98 -14.96
N ILE A 23 2.60 1.91 -13.88
CA ILE A 23 2.85 0.99 -12.77
C ILE A 23 1.88 -0.19 -12.94
N VAL A 24 2.37 -1.34 -13.37
CA VAL A 24 1.59 -2.59 -13.38
C VAL A 24 1.87 -3.33 -12.08
N PHE A 25 1.06 -3.11 -11.05
CA PHE A 25 1.31 -3.61 -9.70
C PHE A 25 1.53 -5.13 -9.66
N GLU A 26 0.77 -5.90 -10.44
CA GLU A 26 0.84 -7.37 -10.49
C GLU A 26 2.15 -7.93 -11.06
N SER A 27 2.90 -7.11 -11.78
CA SER A 27 4.22 -7.52 -12.28
C SER A 27 5.29 -7.52 -11.19
N PHE A 28 5.01 -6.91 -10.03
CA PHE A 28 5.99 -6.75 -8.98
C PHE A 28 6.03 -7.92 -7.99
N GLU A 29 7.25 -8.36 -7.69
CA GLU A 29 7.54 -9.25 -6.57
C GLU A 29 7.98 -8.45 -5.35
N VAL A 30 7.52 -8.87 -4.16
CA VAL A 30 7.82 -8.18 -2.89
C VAL A 30 8.94 -8.90 -2.17
N TYR A 31 9.90 -8.12 -1.67
CA TYR A 31 11.08 -8.56 -0.94
C TYR A 31 11.25 -7.76 0.35
N THR A 32 11.92 -8.35 1.33
CA THR A 32 12.41 -7.63 2.51
C THR A 32 13.59 -6.73 2.12
N GLY A 33 13.90 -5.73 2.94
CA GLY A 33 15.08 -4.87 2.72
C GLY A 33 16.43 -5.61 2.68
N VAL A 34 16.50 -6.87 3.16
CA VAL A 34 17.71 -7.72 3.10
C VAL A 34 17.72 -8.66 1.89
N GLY A 35 16.65 -8.67 1.08
CA GLY A 35 16.56 -9.45 -0.17
C GLY A 35 15.83 -10.78 -0.06
N ASP A 36 15.19 -11.09 1.07
CA ASP A 36 14.35 -12.30 1.18
C ASP A 36 13.03 -12.09 0.46
N ARG A 37 12.60 -13.08 -0.32
CA ARG A 37 11.32 -13.03 -1.05
C ARG A 37 10.15 -13.15 -0.06
N VAL A 38 9.26 -12.17 -0.10
CA VAL A 38 8.01 -12.15 0.67
C VAL A 38 6.88 -12.77 -0.12
N GLY A 39 6.70 -12.37 -1.38
CA GLY A 39 5.51 -12.72 -2.14
C GLY A 39 5.40 -12.00 -3.47
N ALA A 40 4.21 -12.02 -4.08
CA ALA A 40 3.89 -11.27 -5.29
C ALA A 40 2.69 -10.35 -5.04
N VAL A 41 2.65 -9.19 -5.69
CA VAL A 41 1.52 -8.28 -5.59
C VAL A 41 0.35 -8.84 -6.39
N GLN A 42 -0.82 -8.88 -5.78
CA GLN A 42 -2.08 -9.34 -6.40
C GLN A 42 -2.94 -8.17 -6.87
N ASP A 43 -3.03 -7.12 -6.06
CA ASP A 43 -3.80 -5.91 -6.34
C ASP A 43 -3.37 -4.82 -5.34
N VAL A 44 -4.03 -3.67 -5.37
CA VAL A 44 -3.86 -2.57 -4.41
C VAL A 44 -5.22 -2.08 -3.92
N LEU A 45 -5.22 -1.52 -2.73
CA LEU A 45 -6.39 -0.89 -2.12
C LEU A 45 -6.26 0.62 -2.22
N MET A 46 -7.30 1.23 -2.79
CA MET A 46 -7.44 2.66 -2.98
C MET A 46 -8.52 3.23 -2.07
N ASP A 47 -8.26 4.41 -1.50
CA ASP A 47 -9.26 5.21 -0.83
C ASP A 47 -10.23 5.80 -1.86
N GLU A 48 -11.49 5.41 -1.78
CA GLU A 48 -12.49 5.86 -2.73
C GLU A 48 -12.73 7.37 -2.66
N GLN A 49 -12.63 8.01 -1.50
CA GLN A 49 -12.92 9.45 -1.40
C GLN A 49 -11.72 10.29 -1.84
N ALA A 50 -10.53 9.97 -1.32
CA ALA A 50 -9.31 10.71 -1.59
C ALA A 50 -8.72 10.40 -2.97
N GLY A 51 -8.97 9.21 -3.52
CA GLY A 51 -8.33 8.77 -4.75
C GLY A 51 -6.85 8.42 -4.58
N CYS A 52 -6.43 8.03 -3.37
CA CYS A 52 -5.06 7.64 -3.07
C CYS A 52 -4.95 6.14 -2.83
N ILE A 53 -3.88 5.52 -3.28
CA ILE A 53 -3.55 4.12 -3.02
C ILE A 53 -2.95 4.02 -1.62
N ARG A 54 -3.55 3.17 -0.78
CA ARG A 54 -3.20 3.04 0.65
C ARG A 54 -2.41 1.78 0.95
N TYR A 55 -2.76 0.66 0.33
CA TYR A 55 -2.12 -0.64 0.62
C TYR A 55 -1.87 -1.44 -0.66
N LEU A 56 -0.80 -2.22 -0.66
CA LEU A 56 -0.60 -3.34 -1.57
C LEU A 56 -1.24 -4.60 -0.99
N ILE A 57 -1.89 -5.39 -1.83
CA ILE A 57 -2.36 -6.74 -1.52
C ILE A 57 -1.28 -7.70 -2.03
N VAL A 58 -0.67 -8.45 -1.12
CA VAL A 58 0.47 -9.32 -1.43
C VAL A 58 0.14 -10.76 -1.08
N ASP A 59 0.38 -11.69 -2.00
CA ASP A 59 0.34 -13.12 -1.73
C ASP A 59 1.70 -13.57 -1.18
N ALA A 60 1.73 -13.86 0.11
CA ALA A 60 2.88 -14.42 0.83
C ALA A 60 2.58 -15.83 1.36
N GLY A 61 1.76 -16.61 0.65
CA GLY A 61 1.15 -17.86 1.14
C GLY A 61 -0.14 -17.65 1.92
N LYS A 62 -0.35 -16.43 2.41
CA LYS A 62 -1.64 -15.83 2.76
C LYS A 62 -1.66 -14.43 2.17
N CYS A 63 -2.84 -13.93 1.80
CA CYS A 63 -2.98 -12.55 1.36
C CYS A 63 -2.74 -11.62 2.56
N ILE A 64 -1.88 -10.62 2.41
CA ILE A 64 -1.58 -9.60 3.44
C ILE A 64 -1.67 -8.20 2.85
N LEU A 65 -1.84 -7.21 3.73
CA LEU A 65 -1.77 -5.80 3.35
C LEU A 65 -0.44 -5.19 3.76
N ILE A 66 0.16 -4.42 2.85
CA ILE A 66 1.37 -3.64 3.10
C ILE A 66 1.08 -2.16 2.82
N PRO A 67 1.27 -1.24 3.79
CA PRO A 67 1.05 0.19 3.56
C PRO A 67 1.96 0.75 2.47
N MET A 68 1.43 1.58 1.57
CA MET A 68 2.16 2.08 0.40
C MET A 68 3.41 2.90 0.80
N GLY A 69 3.35 3.71 1.85
CA GLY A 69 4.48 4.55 2.28
C GLY A 69 5.68 3.77 2.84
N VAL A 70 5.51 2.48 3.15
CA VAL A 70 6.64 1.67 3.64
C VAL A 70 7.42 0.98 2.54
N VAL A 71 6.95 1.02 1.29
CA VAL A 71 7.56 0.29 0.18
C VAL A 71 8.52 1.17 -0.63
N ARG A 72 9.44 0.52 -1.35
CA ARG A 72 10.34 1.13 -2.31
C ARG A 72 10.28 0.36 -3.61
N PHE A 73 10.07 1.05 -4.73
CA PHE A 73 9.97 0.40 -6.04
C PHE A 73 11.35 0.28 -6.69
N ASP A 74 11.59 -0.86 -7.30
CA ASP A 74 12.68 -1.11 -8.25
C ASP A 74 12.02 -1.51 -9.57
N TYR A 75 11.78 -0.50 -10.41
CA TYR A 75 11.07 -0.66 -11.67
C TYR A 75 11.87 -1.45 -12.70
N ASP A 76 13.20 -1.31 -12.71
CA ASP A 76 14.08 -2.06 -13.61
C ASP A 76 13.97 -3.57 -13.36
N SER A 77 13.97 -3.96 -12.08
CA SER A 77 13.90 -5.38 -11.69
C SER A 77 12.48 -5.90 -11.51
N HIS A 78 11.46 -5.04 -11.62
CA HIS A 78 10.07 -5.34 -11.23
C HIS A 78 9.97 -5.89 -9.79
N ARG A 79 10.65 -5.22 -8.85
CA ARG A 79 10.67 -5.60 -7.44
C ARG A 79 10.20 -4.47 -6.53
N ILE A 80 9.60 -4.84 -5.41
CA ILE A 80 9.24 -3.94 -4.34
C ILE A 80 9.97 -4.39 -3.08
N TYR A 81 10.66 -3.45 -2.43
CA TYR A 81 11.38 -3.69 -1.20
C TYR A 81 10.63 -3.07 -0.02
N VAL A 82 10.55 -3.82 1.09
CA VAL A 82 9.99 -3.33 2.35
C VAL A 82 11.09 -3.30 3.41
N ASP A 83 11.67 -2.13 3.62
CA ASP A 83 12.77 -1.93 4.57
C ASP A 83 12.32 -2.15 6.01
N GLY A 84 13.05 -3.02 6.71
CA GLY A 84 12.79 -3.35 8.11
C GLY A 84 11.68 -4.38 8.35
N LEU A 85 11.04 -4.91 7.30
CA LEU A 85 10.10 -6.04 7.40
C LEU A 85 10.86 -7.34 7.64
N LYS A 86 10.45 -8.07 8.68
CA LYS A 86 10.97 -9.39 9.03
C LYS A 86 9.94 -10.49 8.77
N GLN A 87 10.40 -11.71 8.51
CA GLN A 87 9.51 -12.87 8.31
C GLN A 87 8.51 -13.05 9.46
N GLN A 88 8.99 -12.95 10.72
CA GLN A 88 8.13 -13.07 11.90
C GLN A 88 6.99 -12.04 11.94
N GLN A 89 7.20 -10.85 11.36
CA GLN A 89 6.14 -9.84 11.28
C GLN A 89 5.09 -10.20 10.24
N ILE A 90 5.50 -10.83 9.13
CA ILE A 90 4.58 -11.34 8.09
C ILE A 90 3.65 -12.40 8.69
N ASP A 91 4.18 -13.28 9.54
CA ASP A 91 3.38 -14.27 10.25
C ASP A 91 2.33 -13.63 11.17
N THR A 92 2.66 -12.50 11.80
CA THR A 92 1.71 -11.76 12.66
C THR A 92 0.66 -10.95 11.89
N LEU A 93 0.86 -10.67 10.59
CA LEU A 93 -0.12 -9.91 9.82
C LEU A 93 -1.45 -10.68 9.68
N PRO A 94 -2.60 -10.02 9.86
CA PRO A 94 -3.88 -10.67 9.65
C PRO A 94 -4.05 -11.01 8.17
N GLU A 95 -4.63 -12.17 7.87
CA GLU A 95 -4.97 -12.57 6.50
C GLU A 95 -6.02 -11.61 5.93
N TYR A 96 -5.75 -11.09 4.73
CA TYR A 96 -6.69 -10.32 3.94
C TYR A 96 -7.64 -11.27 3.22
N LYS A 97 -8.86 -11.39 3.75
CA LYS A 97 -9.95 -12.08 3.08
C LYS A 97 -10.71 -11.02 2.32
N ASN A 98 -10.59 -11.02 0.99
CA ASN A 98 -11.26 -10.12 0.04
C ASN A 98 -12.71 -9.78 0.46
N GLN A 99 -12.85 -8.76 1.30
CA GLN A 99 -14.09 -8.34 1.93
C GLN A 99 -14.40 -6.95 1.43
N SER A 100 -15.65 -6.73 1.01
CA SER A 100 -16.12 -5.48 0.43
C SER A 100 -15.96 -4.26 1.34
N ALA A 101 -15.70 -4.46 2.64
CA ALA A 101 -15.39 -3.40 3.58
C ALA A 101 -14.34 -3.87 4.59
N ILE A 102 -13.21 -3.17 4.63
CA ILE A 102 -12.17 -3.37 5.64
C ILE A 102 -12.51 -2.52 6.86
N SER A 103 -12.51 -3.11 8.05
CA SER A 103 -12.77 -2.37 9.28
C SER A 103 -11.55 -1.56 9.72
N GLN A 104 -11.79 -0.43 10.41
CA GLN A 104 -10.70 0.36 11.00
C GLN A 104 -9.87 -0.46 12.00
N ASP A 105 -10.51 -1.39 12.72
CA ASP A 105 -9.82 -2.31 13.64
C ASP A 105 -8.86 -3.26 12.89
N TYR A 106 -9.25 -3.73 11.70
CA TYR A 106 -8.38 -4.53 10.84
C TYR A 106 -7.18 -3.72 10.33
N GLU A 107 -7.42 -2.53 9.80
CA GLU A 107 -6.34 -1.64 9.35
C GLU A 107 -5.38 -1.32 10.49
N GLU A 108 -5.89 -1.08 11.71
CA GLU A 108 -5.07 -0.81 12.87
C GLU A 108 -4.16 -1.99 13.25
N MET A 109 -4.63 -3.25 13.12
CA MET A 109 -3.78 -4.42 13.29
C MET A 109 -2.61 -4.44 12.30
N VAL A 110 -2.85 -4.05 11.05
CA VAL A 110 -1.80 -3.93 10.01
C VAL A 110 -0.84 -2.80 10.38
N ARG A 111 -1.35 -1.59 10.65
CA ARG A 111 -0.53 -0.39 10.96
C ARG A 111 0.40 -0.63 12.14
N LYS A 112 -0.06 -1.30 13.21
CA LYS A 112 0.77 -1.63 14.38
C LYS A 112 2.05 -2.41 14.02
N VAL A 113 2.00 -3.27 13.01
CA VAL A 113 3.16 -4.03 12.55
C VAL A 113 4.18 -3.12 11.84
N PHE A 114 3.72 -2.14 11.08
CA PHE A 114 4.55 -1.27 10.25
C PHE A 114 4.98 0.05 10.90
N ARG A 115 4.25 0.57 11.90
CA ARG A 115 4.60 1.80 12.64
C ARG A 115 6.06 1.82 13.15
N PRO A 116 6.61 0.73 13.74
CA PRO A 116 8.01 0.70 14.14
C PRO A 116 9.00 0.95 12.98
N MET A 117 8.64 0.63 11.74
CA MET A 117 9.49 0.79 10.57
C MET A 117 9.60 2.24 10.13
N VAL A 118 8.51 3.01 10.22
CA VAL A 118 8.51 4.45 9.88
C VAL A 118 9.19 5.28 10.97
N ILE A 119 9.04 4.90 12.25
CA ILE A 119 9.78 5.51 13.37
C ILE A 119 11.30 5.41 13.14
N ARG A 120 11.78 4.25 12.71
CA ARG A 120 13.20 4.02 12.41
C ARG A 120 13.73 4.87 11.26
N ARG A 121 12.86 5.28 10.33
CA ARG A 121 13.18 6.22 9.24
C ARG A 121 13.18 7.69 9.67
N GLY A 122 13.05 7.98 10.98
CA GLY A 122 12.99 9.34 11.51
C GLY A 122 11.64 10.01 11.32
N SER A 123 10.60 9.29 10.90
CA SER A 123 9.25 9.81 10.79
C SER A 123 8.55 9.75 12.15
N GLN A 124 7.97 10.85 12.60
CA GLN A 124 7.14 10.86 13.81
C GLN A 124 5.78 10.24 13.48
N PRO A 125 5.37 9.15 14.13
CA PRO A 125 3.99 8.71 14.05
C PRO A 125 3.13 9.80 14.69
N GLY A 126 1.95 10.08 14.14
CA GLY A 126 0.96 10.89 14.81
C GLY A 126 0.51 10.25 16.14
N ASN A 127 -0.40 10.94 16.82
CA ASN A 127 -0.87 10.53 18.15
C ASN A 127 -1.21 9.03 18.20
N THR A 128 -0.54 8.27 19.07
CA THR A 128 -0.67 6.80 19.18
C THR A 128 -1.97 6.34 19.84
N LEU A 129 -2.78 7.28 20.32
CA LEU A 129 -4.13 7.03 20.82
C LEU A 129 -5.06 6.75 19.63
N PHE A 130 -5.06 5.50 19.19
CA PHE A 130 -6.01 5.02 18.18
C PHE A 130 -7.44 5.15 18.70
N ASP A 131 -8.24 5.94 17.99
CA ASP A 131 -9.70 5.98 18.13
C ASP A 131 -10.31 5.69 16.76
N ARG A 132 -11.01 4.56 16.66
CA ARG A 132 -11.63 4.08 15.40
C ARG A 132 -12.63 5.05 14.77
N ASN A 133 -13.19 6.00 15.54
CA ASN A 133 -14.19 6.94 15.05
C ASN A 133 -13.55 8.25 14.56
N THR A 134 -12.34 8.57 14.99
CA THR A 134 -11.65 9.83 14.65
C THR A 134 -10.34 9.64 13.90
N TYR A 135 -9.92 8.39 13.66
CA TYR A 135 -8.72 8.08 12.91
C TYR A 135 -8.75 8.70 11.51
N GLN A 136 -7.65 9.37 11.15
CA GLN A 136 -7.40 9.88 9.81
C GLN A 136 -6.04 9.42 9.31
N TYR A 137 -5.95 9.13 8.01
CA TYR A 137 -4.71 8.65 7.38
C TYR A 137 -3.55 9.65 7.52
N GLU A 138 -3.83 10.94 7.66
CA GLU A 138 -2.80 11.97 7.89
C GLU A 138 -2.04 11.78 9.21
N GLN A 139 -2.66 11.14 10.21
CA GLN A 139 -2.01 10.85 11.49
C GLN A 139 -0.84 9.88 11.33
N ASP A 140 -0.94 8.90 10.43
CA ASP A 140 0.17 8.01 10.05
C ASP A 140 0.57 8.25 8.59
N SER A 141 0.72 9.51 8.17
CA SER A 141 1.04 9.84 6.77
C SER A 141 2.28 9.10 6.24
N ALA A 142 3.28 8.86 7.09
CA ALA A 142 4.47 8.09 6.75
C ALA A 142 4.20 6.63 6.35
N LEU A 143 3.05 6.05 6.71
CA LEU A 143 2.63 4.72 6.27
C LEU A 143 2.02 4.74 4.86
N TYR A 144 1.59 5.88 4.35
CA TYR A 144 0.85 5.96 3.08
C TYR A 144 1.52 6.81 2.01
N THR A 145 2.39 7.73 2.41
CA THR A 145 3.10 8.62 1.49
C THR A 145 4.47 8.02 1.15
N LEU A 146 4.68 7.72 -0.13
CA LEU A 146 6.01 7.36 -0.63
C LEU A 146 6.99 8.53 -0.49
N ALA A 147 8.26 8.20 -0.30
CA ALA A 147 9.35 9.17 -0.30
C ALA A 147 10.15 9.09 -1.61
N GLY A 148 10.72 10.22 -2.03
CA GLY A 148 11.64 10.26 -3.18
C GLY A 148 10.94 10.21 -4.55
N PRO A 149 11.62 9.70 -5.60
CA PRO A 149 11.12 9.74 -6.98
C PRO A 149 9.87 8.89 -7.20
N ASP A 150 9.70 7.81 -6.42
CA ASP A 150 8.53 6.92 -6.51
C ASP A 150 7.22 7.64 -6.19
N LYS A 151 7.29 8.68 -5.35
CA LYS A 151 6.14 9.50 -4.98
C LYS A 151 5.48 10.12 -6.21
N GLN A 152 6.28 10.70 -7.11
CA GLN A 152 5.76 11.40 -8.28
C GLN A 152 5.05 10.43 -9.25
N ARG A 153 5.61 9.24 -9.47
CA ARG A 153 4.98 8.22 -10.33
C ARG A 153 3.67 7.72 -9.75
N LEU A 154 3.62 7.49 -8.43
CA LEU A 154 2.39 7.11 -7.74
C LEU A 154 1.32 8.21 -7.83
N GLU A 155 1.68 9.46 -7.54
CA GLU A 155 0.75 10.60 -7.61
C GLU A 155 0.17 10.78 -9.02
N GLN A 156 0.97 10.58 -10.08
CA GLN A 156 0.49 10.63 -11.46
C GLN A 156 -0.52 9.50 -11.75
N CYS A 157 -0.21 8.27 -11.31
CA CYS A 157 -1.12 7.13 -11.43
C CYS A 157 -2.46 7.42 -10.72
N GLU A 158 -2.42 7.91 -9.48
CA GLU A 158 -3.60 8.31 -8.70
C GLU A 158 -4.44 9.40 -9.38
N GLN A 159 -3.78 10.40 -9.98
CA GLN A 159 -4.44 11.47 -10.74
C GLN A 159 -5.15 10.95 -11.99
N GLN A 160 -4.52 10.03 -12.74
CA GLN A 160 -5.12 9.44 -13.93
C GLN A 160 -6.34 8.58 -13.56
N LEU A 161 -6.21 7.74 -12.53
CA LEU A 161 -7.33 6.94 -12.01
C LEU A 161 -8.51 7.84 -11.59
N THR A 162 -8.23 8.96 -10.92
CA THR A 162 -9.26 9.88 -10.45
C THR A 162 -9.89 10.66 -11.60
N SER A 163 -9.11 11.01 -12.63
CA SER A 163 -9.61 11.70 -13.83
C SER A 163 -10.58 10.81 -14.64
N HIS A 164 -10.35 9.50 -14.66
CA HIS A 164 -11.21 8.52 -15.31
C HIS A 164 -12.37 8.02 -14.44
N ARG A 165 -12.53 8.53 -13.22
CA ARG A 165 -13.59 8.11 -12.28
C ARG A 165 -15.02 8.33 -12.81
N GLY A 166 -15.21 9.28 -13.73
CA GLY A 166 -16.51 9.76 -14.21
C GLY A 166 -16.94 9.35 -15.62
N GLN A 167 -16.26 8.40 -16.28
CA GLN A 167 -16.70 7.82 -17.57
C GLN A 167 -17.33 6.44 -17.40
#